data_AF-A0A1H2JWX7-F1
#
_entry.id   AF-A0A1H2JWX7-F1
#
_cell.length_a   1.000
_cell.length_b   1.000
_cell.length_c   1.000
_cell.angle_alpha   90.00
_cell.angle_beta   90.00
_cell.angle_gamma   90.00
#
_symmetry.space_group_name_H-M   'P 1'
#
loop_
_entity.id
_entity.type
_entity.pdbx_description
1 polymer ?
#
loop_
_entity_poly.entity_id
_entity_poly.type
_entity_poly.pdbx_seq_one_letter_code
_entity_poly.pdbx_strand_id
1 'polypeptide(L)'
;MTFMKIIIETILDKMLGISKIRKQFLTHIFILLLSMNGRVNFMNMSRIGTYSEKNYRLHFEKSFDFLTFNKHLIEQYCSDHKIIAGDCSYIPKSRKHTPHIGKFWSGCASKAFIGLEISSLAVVDIDNNTAMQLEYKQTPSDLNDEESRIDFYLRQVIEKKDQLKQQADYIVNDGAYAKKKYVDGIAEQTNLHLICKLRKDADLRYLYTGPRRKGNGKVNCKKIDK
;
A
#
# COMPACT_ATOMS: atom_id res chain seq x y z
N MET A 1 17.13 20.68 -8.32
CA MET A 1 15.90 20.49 -9.12
C MET A 1 16.13 19.77 -10.44
N THR A 2 17.19 20.09 -11.19
CA THR A 2 17.48 19.48 -12.51
C THR A 2 17.56 17.94 -12.48
N PHE A 3 18.20 17.37 -11.47
CA PHE A 3 18.29 15.91 -11.32
C PHE A 3 16.93 15.23 -11.15
N MET A 4 16.08 15.70 -10.24
CA MET A 4 14.73 15.16 -10.05
C MET A 4 13.89 15.25 -11.33
N LYS A 5 14.01 16.36 -12.07
CA LYS A 5 13.34 16.54 -13.35
C LYS A 5 13.74 15.44 -14.34
N ILE A 6 15.04 15.17 -14.47
CA ILE A 6 15.57 14.13 -15.38
C ILE A 6 15.02 12.76 -15.00
N ILE A 7 14.98 12.42 -13.70
CA ILE A 7 14.41 11.14 -13.24
C ILE A 7 12.96 11.04 -13.66
N ILE A 8 12.14 12.05 -13.35
CA ILE A 8 10.71 12.05 -13.64
C ILE A 8 10.47 11.91 -15.15
N GLU A 9 11.15 12.71 -15.97
CA GLU A 9 11.01 12.67 -17.43
C GLU A 9 11.43 11.31 -17.99
N THR A 10 12.54 10.74 -17.52
CA THR A 10 13.01 9.41 -17.93
C THR A 10 11.98 8.32 -17.65
N ILE A 11 11.34 8.35 -16.48
CA ILE A 11 10.31 7.36 -16.13
C ILE A 11 9.02 7.59 -16.94
N LEU A 12 8.59 8.84 -17.11
CA LEU A 12 7.42 9.17 -17.92
C LEU A 12 7.62 8.78 -19.39
N ASP A 13 8.86 8.76 -19.89
CA ASP A 13 9.18 8.32 -21.25
C ASP A 13 9.08 6.80 -21.46
N LYS A 14 9.21 6.00 -20.40
CA LYS A 14 8.93 4.56 -20.45
C LYS A 14 7.42 4.24 -20.50
N MET A 15 6.57 5.18 -20.09
CA MET A 15 5.11 4.97 -20.03
C MET A 15 4.43 5.25 -21.38
N LEU A 16 3.58 4.31 -21.81
CA LEU A 16 2.76 4.44 -23.01
C LEU A 16 1.50 5.29 -22.76
N GLY A 17 0.99 5.94 -23.81
CA GLY A 17 -0.30 6.65 -23.77
C GLY A 17 -0.31 8.03 -23.09
N ILE A 18 0.85 8.55 -22.68
CA ILE A 18 0.95 9.88 -22.08
C ILE A 18 1.36 10.92 -23.13
N SER A 19 0.49 11.90 -23.39
CA SER A 19 0.79 12.99 -24.32
C SER A 19 1.93 13.88 -23.81
N LYS A 20 2.65 14.54 -24.73
CA LYS A 20 3.74 15.48 -24.39
C LYS A 20 3.32 16.55 -23.38
N ILE A 21 2.13 17.14 -23.57
CA ILE A 21 1.58 18.15 -22.67
C ILE A 21 1.34 17.57 -21.28
N ARG A 22 0.83 16.33 -21.19
CA ARG A 22 0.60 15.66 -19.91
C ARG A 22 1.92 15.33 -19.21
N LYS A 23 2.96 14.89 -19.93
CA LYS A 23 4.30 14.66 -19.36
C LYS A 23 4.91 15.94 -18.78
N GLN A 24 4.80 17.05 -19.51
CA GLN A 24 5.26 18.37 -19.04
C GLN A 24 4.53 18.79 -17.75
N PHE A 25 3.20 18.63 -17.73
CA PHE A 25 2.40 18.92 -16.54
C PHE A 25 2.78 18.02 -15.35
N LEU A 26 2.95 16.71 -15.56
CA LEU A 26 3.31 15.75 -14.51
C LEU A 26 4.70 16.05 -13.93
N THR A 27 5.66 16.37 -14.79
CA THR A 27 7.00 16.79 -14.39
C THR A 27 6.94 18.05 -13.54
N HIS A 28 6.17 19.05 -13.99
CA HIS A 28 5.96 20.28 -13.25
C HIS A 28 5.31 20.04 -11.88
N ILE A 29 4.20 19.29 -11.83
CA ILE A 29 3.44 19.12 -10.58
C ILE A 29 4.22 18.32 -9.54
N PHE A 30 4.98 17.30 -9.93
CA PHE A 30 5.81 16.54 -8.98
C PHE A 30 6.90 17.41 -8.34
N ILE A 31 7.57 18.24 -9.14
CA ILE A 31 8.57 19.19 -8.62
C ILE A 31 7.89 20.25 -7.75
N LEU A 32 6.77 20.82 -8.21
CA LEU A 32 6.03 21.84 -7.48
C LEU A 32 5.59 21.34 -6.11
N LEU A 33 5.02 20.13 -6.03
CA LEU A 33 4.56 19.55 -4.76
C LEU A 33 5.69 19.39 -3.74
N LEU A 34 6.90 19.01 -4.19
CA LEU A 34 8.09 18.91 -3.33
C LEU A 34 8.66 20.27 -2.92
N SER A 35 8.27 21.35 -3.61
CA SER A 35 8.78 22.71 -3.39
C SER A 35 7.80 23.59 -2.64
N MET A 36 6.53 23.19 -2.56
CA MET A 36 5.49 23.97 -1.92
C MET A 36 5.58 23.86 -0.40
N ASN A 37 5.72 25.01 0.25
CA ASN A 37 5.54 25.13 1.69
C ASN A 37 4.09 25.54 2.00
N GLY A 38 3.47 24.87 2.98
CA GLY A 38 2.11 25.15 3.44
C GLY A 38 1.02 24.37 2.71
N ARG A 39 -0.17 24.97 2.56
CA ARG A 39 -1.35 24.25 2.05
C ARG A 39 -1.24 24.02 0.54
N VAL A 40 -1.21 22.74 0.16
CA VAL A 40 -1.31 22.29 -1.23
C VAL A 40 -2.77 22.38 -1.68
N ASN A 41 -3.10 23.43 -2.44
CA ASN A 41 -4.41 23.64 -3.08
C ASN A 41 -4.22 24.36 -4.41
N PHE A 42 -5.21 24.29 -5.32
CA PHE A 42 -5.06 24.82 -6.68
C PHE A 42 -4.77 26.33 -6.74
N MET A 43 -5.30 27.12 -5.80
CA MET A 43 -5.01 28.55 -5.71
C MET A 43 -3.55 28.81 -5.32
N ASN A 44 -2.99 28.05 -4.38
CA ASN A 44 -1.58 28.17 -4.03
C ASN A 44 -0.67 27.60 -5.14
N MET A 45 -1.09 26.52 -5.81
CA MET A 45 -0.37 25.99 -6.97
C MET A 45 -0.31 27.00 -8.13
N SER A 46 -1.36 27.79 -8.34
CA SER A 46 -1.37 28.84 -9.38
C SER A 46 -0.58 30.08 -9.00
N ARG A 47 -0.43 30.36 -7.70
CA ARG A 47 0.43 31.45 -7.21
C ARG A 47 1.92 31.11 -7.29
N ILE A 48 2.29 29.88 -6.95
CA ILE A 48 3.70 29.45 -6.85
C ILE A 48 4.18 28.81 -8.16
N GLY A 49 3.32 28.06 -8.84
CA GLY A 49 3.64 27.38 -10.07
C GLY A 49 3.35 28.21 -11.31
N THR A 50 3.36 27.55 -12.47
CA THR A 50 3.33 28.18 -13.79
C THR A 50 1.96 28.15 -14.47
N TYR A 51 1.04 27.32 -13.98
CA TYR A 51 -0.28 27.13 -14.57
C TYR A 51 -1.37 27.89 -13.81
N SER A 52 -2.45 28.26 -14.50
CA SER A 52 -3.63 28.81 -13.84
C SER A 52 -4.39 27.75 -13.04
N GLU A 53 -5.23 28.19 -12.11
CA GLU A 53 -6.05 27.28 -11.27
C GLU A 53 -6.88 26.30 -12.12
N LYS A 54 -7.49 26.81 -13.20
CA LYS A 54 -8.29 26.02 -14.15
C LYS A 54 -7.46 24.91 -14.79
N ASN A 55 -6.23 25.20 -15.19
CA ASN A 55 -5.35 24.19 -15.79
C ASN A 55 -5.01 23.07 -14.81
N TYR A 56 -4.68 23.40 -13.55
CA TYR A 56 -4.45 22.36 -12.53
C TYR A 56 -5.70 21.49 -12.36
N ARG A 57 -6.88 22.07 -12.21
CA ARG A 57 -8.14 21.31 -12.06
C ARG A 57 -8.34 20.31 -13.21
N LEU A 58 -8.30 20.78 -14.45
CA LEU A 58 -8.48 19.95 -15.65
C LEU A 58 -7.45 18.81 -15.76
N HIS A 59 -6.23 19.03 -15.30
CA HIS A 59 -5.23 17.99 -15.26
C HIS A 59 -5.44 17.00 -14.10
N PHE A 60 -5.85 17.46 -12.91
CA PHE A 60 -6.13 16.57 -11.78
C PHE A 60 -7.41 15.74 -11.97
N GLU A 61 -8.33 16.16 -12.84
CA GLU A 61 -9.49 15.37 -13.25
C GLU A 61 -9.12 14.12 -14.09
N LYS A 62 -7.94 14.12 -14.71
CA LYS A 62 -7.45 12.98 -15.48
C LYS A 62 -6.71 12.02 -14.55
N SER A 63 -7.00 10.74 -14.66
CA SER A 63 -6.26 9.69 -13.96
C SER A 63 -4.78 9.66 -14.39
N PHE A 64 -3.96 9.03 -13.55
CA PHE A 64 -2.56 8.76 -13.84
C PHE A 64 -2.23 7.38 -13.25
N ASP A 65 -1.53 6.57 -14.04
CA ASP A 65 -1.14 5.22 -13.64
C ASP A 65 0.10 5.27 -12.73
N PHE A 66 -0.14 5.61 -11.46
CA PHE A 66 0.90 5.67 -10.44
C PHE A 66 1.57 4.31 -10.22
N LEU A 67 0.85 3.20 -10.40
CA LEU A 67 1.41 1.86 -10.25
C LEU A 67 2.54 1.63 -11.25
N THR A 68 2.27 1.84 -12.53
CA THR A 68 3.27 1.65 -13.59
C THR A 68 4.42 2.65 -13.44
N PHE A 69 4.13 3.91 -13.09
CA PHE A 69 5.16 4.92 -12.82
C PHE A 69 6.10 4.48 -11.68
N ASN A 70 5.53 4.08 -10.55
CA ASN A 70 6.28 3.65 -9.37
C ASN A 70 7.05 2.36 -9.62
N LYS A 71 6.45 1.42 -10.36
CA LYS A 71 7.12 0.18 -10.78
C LYS A 71 8.39 0.48 -11.56
N HIS A 72 8.33 1.38 -12.55
CA HIS A 72 9.53 1.76 -13.31
C HIS A 72 10.59 2.46 -12.47
N LEU A 73 10.19 3.21 -11.43
CA LEU A 73 11.12 3.77 -10.46
C LEU A 73 11.81 2.67 -9.65
N ILE A 74 11.04 1.71 -9.13
CA ILE A 74 11.57 0.57 -8.36
C ILE A 74 12.52 -0.27 -9.21
N GLU A 75 12.14 -0.61 -10.44
CA GLU A 75 13.00 -1.38 -11.37
C GLU A 75 14.31 -0.66 -11.71
N GLN A 76 14.34 0.67 -11.67
CA GLN A 76 15.52 1.44 -12.02
C GLN A 76 16.45 1.69 -10.83
N TYR A 77 15.91 1.78 -9.61
CA TYR A 77 16.65 2.25 -8.44
C TYR A 77 16.72 1.27 -7.27
N CYS A 78 15.93 0.20 -7.27
CA CYS A 78 16.01 -0.84 -6.25
C CYS A 78 16.85 -2.03 -6.71
N SER A 79 17.47 -2.69 -5.74
CA SER A 79 18.14 -3.99 -5.88
C SER A 79 17.14 -5.12 -6.16
N ASP A 80 17.65 -6.34 -6.31
CA ASP A 80 16.82 -7.53 -6.50
C ASP A 80 16.24 -8.07 -5.18
N HIS A 81 16.91 -7.85 -4.04
CA HIS A 81 16.44 -8.31 -2.74
C HIS A 81 15.33 -7.40 -2.20
N LYS A 82 14.09 -7.76 -2.56
CA LYS A 82 12.89 -6.96 -2.28
C LYS A 82 11.85 -7.75 -1.51
N ILE A 83 11.09 -7.03 -0.70
CA ILE A 83 9.82 -7.49 -0.10
C ILE A 83 8.75 -6.43 -0.34
N ILE A 84 7.48 -6.84 -0.35
CA ILE A 84 6.36 -5.90 -0.31
C ILE A 84 5.96 -5.67 1.14
N ALA A 85 5.86 -4.44 1.58
CA ALA A 85 5.27 -4.06 2.86
C ALA A 85 3.86 -3.50 2.64
N GLY A 86 2.88 -4.01 3.37
CA GLY A 86 1.51 -3.51 3.36
C GLY A 86 1.07 -3.00 4.72
N ASP A 87 0.52 -1.79 4.76
CA ASP A 87 -0.01 -1.18 5.97
C ASP A 87 -1.09 -0.14 5.63
N CYS A 88 -1.85 0.30 6.63
CA CYS A 88 -2.75 1.44 6.50
C CYS A 88 -2.29 2.63 7.34
N SER A 89 -2.58 3.84 6.86
CA SER A 89 -2.19 5.08 7.52
C SER A 89 -3.35 6.05 7.65
N TYR A 90 -3.58 6.51 8.87
CA TYR A 90 -4.56 7.56 9.18
C TYR A 90 -4.07 8.93 8.74
N ILE A 91 -4.94 9.69 8.08
CA ILE A 91 -4.69 11.08 7.70
C ILE A 91 -5.74 11.97 8.40
N PRO A 92 -5.32 12.94 9.23
CA PRO A 92 -6.25 13.82 9.93
C PRO A 92 -7.04 14.69 8.94
N LYS A 93 -8.37 14.60 9.01
CA LYS A 93 -9.28 15.36 8.17
C LYS A 93 -10.63 15.57 8.87
N SER A 94 -11.20 16.77 8.74
CA SER A 94 -12.44 17.15 9.46
C SER A 94 -13.55 17.73 8.59
N ARG A 95 -13.29 18.02 7.30
CA ARG A 95 -14.27 18.71 6.43
C ARG A 95 -15.20 17.74 5.72
N LYS A 96 -16.51 17.84 5.97
CA LYS A 96 -17.57 16.94 5.48
C LYS A 96 -17.65 16.68 3.95
N HIS A 97 -17.05 17.54 3.11
CA HIS A 97 -17.09 17.38 1.65
C HIS A 97 -15.94 16.55 1.07
N THR A 98 -15.00 16.06 1.88
CA THR A 98 -13.98 15.14 1.37
C THR A 98 -14.57 13.73 1.31
N PRO A 99 -14.56 13.06 0.15
CA PRO A 99 -15.05 11.69 0.02
C PRO A 99 -14.35 10.76 1.02
N HIS A 100 -15.10 9.76 1.49
CA HIS A 100 -14.62 8.71 2.39
C HIS A 100 -14.05 9.19 3.72
N ILE A 101 -14.58 10.29 4.26
CA ILE A 101 -14.34 10.64 5.67
C ILE A 101 -15.06 9.63 6.56
N GLY A 102 -14.30 8.96 7.41
CA GLY A 102 -14.78 7.95 8.32
C GLY A 102 -13.97 7.92 9.61
N LYS A 103 -14.27 6.93 10.47
CA LYS A 103 -13.56 6.74 11.75
C LYS A 103 -12.48 5.67 11.60
N PHE A 104 -11.22 6.07 11.62
CA PHE A 104 -10.06 5.21 11.35
C PHE A 104 -9.04 5.25 12.49
N TRP A 105 -8.25 4.19 12.64
CA TRP A 105 -7.30 4.04 13.74
C TRP A 105 -6.07 4.92 13.54
N SER A 106 -5.76 5.79 14.50
CA SER A 106 -4.50 6.51 14.55
C SER A 106 -3.52 5.77 15.44
N GLY A 107 -2.43 5.25 14.86
CA GLY A 107 -1.35 4.60 15.61
C GLY A 107 -0.72 5.53 16.66
N CYS A 108 -0.43 6.78 16.28
CA CYS A 108 0.17 7.77 17.18
C CYS A 108 -0.70 8.07 18.41
N ALA A 109 -2.02 8.13 18.24
CA ALA A 109 -2.94 8.45 19.32
C ALA A 109 -3.54 7.20 19.99
N SER A 110 -3.21 6.00 19.51
CA SER A 110 -3.76 4.72 19.97
C SER A 110 -5.29 4.72 20.10
N LYS A 111 -5.96 5.39 19.16
CA LYS A 111 -7.42 5.57 19.15
C LYS A 111 -7.93 5.85 17.75
N ALA A 112 -9.18 5.49 17.50
CA ALA A 112 -9.86 5.82 16.26
C ALA A 112 -10.45 7.25 16.25
N PHE A 113 -10.13 8.01 15.21
CA PHE A 113 -10.55 9.39 14.97
C PHE A 113 -11.25 9.55 13.62
N ILE A 114 -12.04 10.62 13.49
CA ILE A 114 -12.59 11.04 12.20
C ILE A 114 -11.43 11.53 11.31
N GLY A 115 -11.36 11.04 10.08
CA GLY A 115 -10.34 11.40 9.11
C GLY A 115 -10.44 10.57 7.84
N LEU A 116 -9.31 10.43 7.16
CA LEU A 116 -9.14 9.49 6.05
C LEU A 116 -8.20 8.37 6.47
N GLU A 117 -8.23 7.29 5.72
CA GLU A 117 -7.22 6.23 5.79
C GLU A 117 -6.79 5.89 4.37
N ILE A 118 -5.50 5.64 4.20
CA ILE A 118 -4.94 5.09 2.96
C ILE A 118 -4.37 3.71 3.25
N SER A 119 -4.71 2.74 2.42
CA SER A 119 -4.06 1.43 2.37
C SER A 119 -2.89 1.51 1.39
N SER A 120 -1.70 1.23 1.89
CA SER A 120 -0.43 1.44 1.20
C SER A 120 0.26 0.10 0.96
N LEU A 121 0.76 -0.09 -0.25
CA LEU A 121 1.70 -1.15 -0.62
C LEU A 121 2.98 -0.49 -1.09
N ALA A 122 4.10 -0.82 -0.44
CA ALA A 122 5.43 -0.32 -0.77
C ALA A 122 6.38 -1.49 -1.02
N VAL A 123 7.38 -1.28 -1.86
CA VAL A 123 8.50 -2.20 -2.02
C VAL A 123 9.62 -1.74 -1.10
N VAL A 124 10.08 -2.63 -0.23
CA VAL A 124 11.25 -2.43 0.61
C VAL A 124 12.42 -3.13 -0.05
N ASP A 125 13.44 -2.35 -0.38
CA ASP A 125 14.73 -2.81 -0.85
C ASP A 125 15.61 -3.07 0.37
N ILE A 126 15.95 -4.34 0.57
CA ILE A 126 16.69 -4.81 1.74
C ILE A 126 18.14 -4.33 1.68
N ASP A 127 18.77 -4.44 0.51
CA ASP A 127 20.19 -4.13 0.34
C ASP A 127 20.46 -2.63 0.54
N ASN A 128 19.58 -1.77 -0.01
CA ASN A 128 19.69 -0.32 0.10
C ASN A 128 18.99 0.25 1.34
N ASN A 129 18.32 -0.60 2.14
CA ASN A 129 17.62 -0.21 3.36
C ASN A 129 16.63 0.96 3.14
N THR A 130 15.90 0.89 2.03
CA THR A 130 14.98 1.94 1.57
C THR A 130 13.62 1.36 1.20
N ALA A 131 12.59 2.20 1.18
CA ALA A 131 11.25 1.82 0.77
C ALA A 131 10.72 2.78 -0.28
N MET A 132 10.12 2.23 -1.33
CA MET A 132 9.48 3.00 -2.41
C MET A 132 8.01 2.63 -2.47
N GLN A 133 7.14 3.65 -2.54
CA GLN A 133 5.72 3.44 -2.71
C GLN A 133 5.45 2.71 -4.03
N LEU A 134 4.55 1.72 -4.02
CA LEU A 134 4.12 1.03 -5.24
C LEU A 134 2.66 1.37 -5.59
N GLU A 135 1.73 1.06 -4.69
CA GLU A 135 0.29 1.27 -4.87
C GLU A 135 -0.29 1.90 -3.61
N TYR A 136 -1.27 2.79 -3.74
CA TYR A 136 -2.09 3.20 -2.61
C TYR A 136 -3.56 3.24 -3.01
N LYS A 137 -4.45 2.99 -2.06
CA LYS A 137 -5.88 3.19 -2.22
C LYS A 137 -6.45 3.90 -1.01
N GLN A 138 -7.36 4.84 -1.25
CA GLN A 138 -8.13 5.44 -0.17
C GLN A 138 -9.12 4.40 0.37
N THR A 139 -9.09 4.13 1.68
CA THR A 139 -10.05 3.22 2.30
C THR A 139 -11.42 3.88 2.35
N PRO A 140 -12.49 3.23 1.85
CA PRO A 140 -13.85 3.75 1.97
C PRO A 140 -14.26 3.94 3.43
N SER A 141 -15.02 5.02 3.71
CA SER A 141 -15.66 5.24 5.02
C SER A 141 -16.77 4.23 5.28
N ASP A 142 -17.51 3.92 4.22
CA ASP A 142 -18.69 3.08 4.21
C ASP A 142 -18.37 1.89 3.32
N LEU A 143 -18.02 0.78 3.96
CA LEU A 143 -17.97 -0.53 3.32
C LEU A 143 -19.37 -1.15 3.41
N ASN A 144 -19.72 -2.02 2.47
CA ASN A 144 -20.97 -2.77 2.56
C ASN A 144 -21.01 -3.54 3.89
N ASP A 145 -22.19 -3.80 4.45
CA ASP A 145 -22.33 -4.47 5.76
C ASP A 145 -21.63 -5.83 5.85
N GLU A 146 -21.34 -6.45 4.69
CA GLU A 146 -20.66 -7.74 4.56
C GLU A 146 -19.13 -7.62 4.34
N GLU A 147 -18.59 -6.43 4.01
CA GLU A 147 -17.17 -6.21 3.72
C GLU A 147 -16.48 -5.52 4.90
N SER A 148 -15.49 -6.18 5.50
CA SER A 148 -14.61 -5.54 6.47
C SER A 148 -13.44 -4.83 5.78
N ARG A 149 -12.74 -3.94 6.50
CA ARG A 149 -11.52 -3.30 6.00
C ARG A 149 -10.43 -4.30 5.59
N ILE A 150 -10.33 -5.43 6.29
CA ILE A 150 -9.40 -6.49 5.94
C ILE A 150 -9.71 -7.09 4.56
N ASP A 151 -11.00 -7.17 4.20
CA ASP A 151 -11.40 -7.68 2.88
C ASP A 151 -11.05 -6.65 1.79
N PHE A 152 -11.25 -5.35 2.07
CA PHE A 152 -10.80 -4.28 1.19
C PHE A 152 -9.28 -4.32 0.95
N TYR A 153 -8.47 -4.48 2.01
CA TYR A 153 -7.01 -4.57 1.87
C TYR A 153 -6.58 -5.83 1.11
N LEU A 154 -7.20 -6.97 1.40
CA LEU A 154 -6.94 -8.22 0.68
C LEU A 154 -7.26 -8.07 -0.81
N ARG A 155 -8.41 -7.47 -1.13
CA ARG A 155 -8.82 -7.22 -2.51
C ARG A 155 -7.86 -6.31 -3.25
N GLN A 156 -7.30 -5.28 -2.61
CA GLN A 156 -6.24 -4.47 -3.21
C GLN A 156 -5.04 -5.34 -3.62
N VAL A 157 -4.63 -6.29 -2.79
CA VAL A 157 -3.51 -7.20 -3.10
C VAL A 157 -3.88 -8.17 -4.23
N ILE A 158 -5.08 -8.77 -4.18
CA ILE A 158 -5.54 -9.71 -5.22
C ILE A 158 -5.64 -9.02 -6.59
N GLU A 159 -6.23 -7.82 -6.65
CA GLU A 159 -6.38 -7.06 -7.89
C GLU A 159 -5.04 -6.68 -8.54
N LYS A 160 -3.96 -6.61 -7.74
CA LYS A 160 -2.61 -6.22 -8.19
C LYS A 160 -1.60 -7.36 -8.11
N LYS A 161 -2.05 -8.60 -7.90
CA LYS A 161 -1.18 -9.74 -7.55
C LYS A 161 -0.05 -9.98 -8.55
N ASP A 162 -0.30 -9.81 -9.84
CA ASP A 162 0.69 -10.06 -10.88
C ASP A 162 1.75 -8.97 -10.90
N GLN A 163 1.35 -7.71 -10.75
CA GLN A 163 2.27 -6.57 -10.63
C GLN A 163 3.09 -6.65 -9.35
N LEU A 164 2.48 -7.08 -8.24
CA LEU A 164 3.15 -7.29 -6.96
C LEU A 164 4.17 -8.43 -7.06
N LYS A 165 3.79 -9.57 -7.64
CA LYS A 165 4.67 -10.74 -7.79
C LYS A 165 5.90 -10.44 -8.66
N GLN A 166 5.79 -9.51 -9.61
CA GLN A 166 6.93 -9.03 -10.39
C GLN A 166 7.94 -8.23 -9.57
N GLN A 167 7.54 -7.69 -8.42
CA GLN A 167 8.43 -6.91 -7.55
C GLN A 167 9.07 -7.75 -6.45
N ALA A 168 8.33 -8.69 -5.85
CA ALA A 168 8.84 -9.56 -4.79
C ALA A 168 8.00 -10.82 -4.62
N ASP A 169 8.60 -11.83 -3.99
CA ASP A 169 7.91 -13.07 -3.62
C ASP A 169 7.16 -12.99 -2.30
N TYR A 170 7.60 -12.10 -1.40
CA TYR A 170 7.10 -11.99 -0.04
C TYR A 170 6.32 -10.69 0.15
N ILE A 171 5.20 -10.80 0.86
CA ILE A 171 4.44 -9.66 1.39
C ILE A 171 4.49 -9.70 2.92
N VAL A 172 4.76 -8.56 3.53
CA VAL A 172 4.91 -8.39 4.96
C VAL A 172 3.85 -7.45 5.48
N ASN A 173 3.11 -7.89 6.48
CA ASN A 173 2.06 -7.11 7.13
C ASN A 173 2.17 -7.20 8.65
N ASP A 174 1.68 -6.17 9.34
CA ASP A 174 1.65 -6.16 10.80
C ASP A 174 0.65 -7.18 11.37
N GLY A 175 0.62 -7.33 12.70
CA GLY A 175 -0.24 -8.32 13.34
C GLY A 175 -1.74 -8.02 13.29
N ALA A 176 -2.16 -6.83 12.85
CA ALA A 176 -3.58 -6.54 12.61
C ALA A 176 -4.12 -7.37 11.43
N TYR A 177 -3.25 -7.71 10.47
CA TYR A 177 -3.56 -8.53 9.29
C TYR A 177 -3.53 -10.05 9.56
N ALA A 178 -3.14 -10.48 10.77
CA ALA A 178 -3.15 -11.89 11.19
C ALA A 178 -4.59 -12.42 11.40
N LYS A 179 -5.40 -12.38 10.34
CA LYS A 179 -6.77 -12.85 10.27
C LYS A 179 -6.82 -14.00 9.28
N LYS A 180 -7.46 -15.11 9.64
CA LYS A 180 -7.56 -16.32 8.81
C LYS A 180 -7.93 -15.99 7.35
N LYS A 181 -8.98 -15.19 7.15
CA LYS A 181 -9.42 -14.78 5.81
C LYS A 181 -8.37 -14.01 4.99
N TYR A 182 -7.53 -13.19 5.63
CA TYR A 182 -6.46 -12.48 4.95
C TYR A 182 -5.33 -13.44 4.58
N VAL A 183 -4.91 -14.28 5.55
CA VAL A 183 -3.87 -15.29 5.35
C VAL A 183 -4.25 -16.27 4.24
N ASP A 184 -5.44 -16.86 4.32
CA ASP A 184 -5.97 -17.79 3.32
C ASP A 184 -6.12 -17.07 1.97
N GLY A 185 -6.65 -15.85 1.96
CA GLY A 185 -6.80 -15.07 0.74
C GLY A 185 -5.48 -14.81 0.02
N ILE A 186 -4.42 -14.46 0.74
CA ILE A 186 -3.09 -14.31 0.15
C ILE A 186 -2.58 -15.66 -0.36
N ALA A 187 -2.64 -16.72 0.46
CA ALA A 187 -2.08 -18.02 0.12
C ALA A 187 -2.80 -18.73 -1.05
N GLU A 188 -4.11 -18.56 -1.16
CA GLU A 188 -4.94 -19.27 -2.14
C GLU A 188 -5.15 -18.47 -3.42
N GLN A 189 -5.20 -17.14 -3.35
CA GLN A 189 -5.59 -16.29 -4.49
C GLN A 189 -4.42 -15.52 -5.11
N THR A 190 -3.25 -15.56 -4.48
CA THR A 190 -2.03 -14.88 -4.96
C THR A 190 -0.85 -15.84 -4.97
N ASN A 191 0.20 -15.49 -5.71
CA ASN A 191 1.47 -16.23 -5.71
C ASN A 191 2.49 -15.64 -4.72
N LEU A 192 2.02 -14.93 -3.68
CA LEU A 192 2.86 -14.27 -2.68
C LEU A 192 2.93 -15.09 -1.39
N HIS A 193 4.06 -14.98 -0.69
CA HIS A 193 4.25 -15.57 0.63
C HIS A 193 4.05 -14.50 1.71
N LEU A 194 3.05 -14.69 2.57
CA LEU A 194 2.76 -13.76 3.67
C LEU A 194 3.71 -14.00 4.85
N ILE A 195 4.36 -12.93 5.30
CA ILE A 195 5.05 -12.84 6.59
C ILE A 195 4.26 -11.86 7.47
N CYS A 196 3.78 -12.35 8.60
CA CYS A 196 2.95 -11.55 9.50
C CYS A 196 3.17 -11.95 10.95
N LYS A 197 3.00 -11.01 11.87
CA LYS A 197 3.08 -11.27 13.31
C LYS A 197 1.77 -11.86 13.82
N LEU A 198 1.80 -13.07 14.35
CA LEU A 198 0.64 -13.61 15.06
C LEU A 198 0.31 -12.79 16.32
N ARG A 199 -0.97 -12.73 16.65
CA ARG A 199 -1.40 -12.12 17.90
C ARG A 199 -0.84 -12.91 19.09
N LYS A 200 -0.61 -12.19 20.21
CA LYS A 200 -0.14 -12.79 21.46
C LYS A 200 -1.04 -13.90 22.01
N ASP A 201 -2.32 -13.90 21.63
CA ASP A 201 -3.36 -14.85 22.03
C ASP A 201 -3.69 -15.87 20.93
N ALA A 202 -2.80 -16.06 19.96
CA ALA A 202 -2.98 -17.08 18.93
C ALA A 202 -2.94 -18.49 19.55
N ASP A 203 -4.03 -19.25 19.39
CA ASP A 203 -4.13 -20.65 19.79
C ASP A 203 -3.52 -21.54 18.69
N LEU A 204 -2.22 -21.81 18.80
CA LEU A 204 -1.51 -22.68 17.87
C LEU A 204 -1.85 -24.14 18.14
N ARG A 205 -2.57 -24.76 17.19
CA ARG A 205 -2.90 -26.18 17.24
C ARG A 205 -1.91 -26.96 16.39
N TYR A 206 -1.17 -27.84 17.02
CA TYR A 206 -0.29 -28.78 16.33
C TYR A 206 -1.11 -29.97 15.82
N LEU A 207 -1.11 -30.20 14.50
CA LEU A 207 -1.75 -31.36 13.90
C LEU A 207 -0.88 -32.60 14.15
N TYR A 208 -1.17 -33.32 15.24
CA TYR A 208 -0.47 -34.56 15.56
C TYR A 208 -0.99 -35.73 14.70
N THR A 209 -0.14 -36.22 13.81
CA THR A 209 -0.41 -37.39 12.93
C THR A 209 0.21 -38.69 13.44
N GLY A 210 0.89 -38.66 14.60
CA GLY A 210 1.54 -39.82 15.18
C GLY A 210 0.61 -40.83 15.88
N PRO A 211 1.16 -41.93 16.40
CA PRO A 211 0.37 -42.96 17.07
C PRO A 211 -0.31 -42.43 18.33
N ARG A 212 -1.61 -42.70 18.47
CA ARG A 212 -2.39 -42.36 19.67
C ARG A 212 -2.09 -43.36 20.79
N ARG A 213 -2.03 -42.90 22.04
CA ARG A 213 -1.92 -43.81 23.19
C ARG A 213 -3.18 -44.70 23.27
N LYS A 214 -3.01 -45.99 23.58
CA LYS A 214 -4.15 -46.85 23.96
C LYS A 214 -4.80 -46.24 25.23
N GLY A 215 -6.10 -45.91 25.16
CA GLY A 215 -6.85 -45.22 26.23
C GLY A 215 -7.34 -43.82 25.83
N ASN A 216 -7.31 -42.87 26.78
CA ASN A 216 -7.96 -41.53 26.77
C ASN A 216 -7.61 -40.54 25.63
N GLY A 217 -7.07 -40.99 24.48
CA GLY A 217 -6.89 -40.18 23.27
C GLY A 217 -5.87 -39.04 23.36
N LYS A 218 -5.28 -38.78 24.53
CA LYS A 218 -4.32 -37.69 24.75
C LYS A 218 -2.96 -38.01 24.11
N VAL A 219 -2.47 -37.06 23.33
CA VAL A 219 -1.15 -37.10 22.71
C VAL A 219 -0.07 -36.82 23.77
N ASN A 220 1.07 -37.50 23.68
CA ASN A 220 2.21 -37.24 24.55
C ASN A 220 3.08 -36.10 23.98
N CYS A 221 2.84 -34.87 24.42
CA CYS A 221 3.57 -33.69 23.94
C CYS A 221 5.10 -33.75 24.19
N LYS A 222 5.58 -34.60 25.13
CA LYS A 222 7.03 -34.79 25.35
C LYS A 222 7.75 -35.54 24.22
N LYS A 223 7.00 -36.13 23.28
CA LYS A 223 7.52 -36.89 22.12
C LYS A 223 7.18 -36.23 20.78
N ILE A 224 6.50 -35.09 20.79
CA ILE A 224 6.25 -34.31 19.59
C ILE A 224 7.47 -33.40 19.42
N ASP A 225 8.30 -33.72 18.43
CA ASP A 225 9.45 -32.98 17.89
C ASP A 225 10.41 -32.30 18.91
N LYS A 226 11.64 -32.81 18.95
CA LYS A 226 12.82 -32.05 19.40
C LYS A 226 13.43 -31.31 18.22
#